data_AF-A0A7Z1R094-F1
#
_entry.id   AF-A0A7Z1R094-F1
#
_cell.length_a   1.000
_cell.length_b   1.000
_cell.length_c   1.000
_cell.angle_alpha   90.00
_cell.angle_beta   90.00
_cell.angle_gamma   90.00
#
_symmetry.space_group_name_H-M   'P 1'
#
loop_
_entity.id
_entity.type
_entity.pdbx_description
1 polymer ?
#
loop_
_entity_poly.entity_id
_entity_poly.type
_entity_poly.pdbx_seq_one_letter_code
_entity_poly.pdbx_strand_id
1 'polypeptide(L)'
;MEDTLHITFIWLHILGITLWVGPQFFLAVAWVPASRQITDMPTRIAAMRVITRRFGYLGGFGLILTMVAGTYLIIDWRDHYAVPGDADFLSLRYGVVFVIKMTVLMVMLAVITLHMFWFGPRQLDKLEAQARGEHVTEEELRSIRKQSMFLSISGLVLTLAIMVMGVMLNTASWSLQEF
;
A
#
# COMPACT_ATOMS: atom_id res chain seq x y z
N MET A 1 16.13 27.28 5.90
CA MET A 1 15.09 26.62 6.74
C MET A 1 14.10 25.85 5.87
N GLU A 2 13.69 26.39 4.73
CA GLU A 2 12.80 25.73 3.76
C GLU A 2 13.37 24.40 3.26
N ASP A 3 14.65 24.34 2.87
CA ASP A 3 15.31 23.07 2.48
C ASP A 3 15.27 22.01 3.58
N THR A 4 15.44 22.42 4.84
CA THR A 4 15.39 21.50 5.99
C THR A 4 13.99 20.93 6.17
N LEU A 5 12.95 21.74 5.95
CA LEU A 5 11.56 21.31 6.03
C LEU A 5 11.24 20.33 4.90
N HIS A 6 11.63 20.66 3.66
CA HIS A 6 11.45 19.79 2.50
C HIS A 6 12.11 18.42 2.70
N ILE A 7 13.38 18.40 3.12
CA ILE A 7 14.12 17.15 3.41
C ILE A 7 13.40 16.34 4.49
N THR A 8 12.89 17.00 5.53
CA THR A 8 12.14 16.34 6.61
C THR A 8 10.89 15.67 6.07
N PHE A 9 10.14 16.34 5.20
CA PHE A 9 8.93 15.77 4.62
C PHE A 9 9.22 14.68 3.59
N ILE A 10 10.30 14.77 2.81
CA ILE A 10 10.79 13.65 1.99
C ILE A 10 11.06 12.44 2.90
N TRP A 11 11.81 12.62 3.98
CA TRP A 11 12.14 11.56 4.90
C TRP A 11 10.90 10.93 5.55
N LEU A 12 9.94 11.75 6.01
CA LEU A 12 8.66 11.28 6.56
C LEU A 12 7.84 10.52 5.51
N HIS A 13 7.86 10.96 4.25
CA HIS A 13 7.18 10.26 3.15
C HIS A 13 7.81 8.87 2.91
N ILE A 14 9.14 8.78 2.88
CA ILE A 14 9.87 7.50 2.73
C ILE A 14 9.61 6.57 3.92
N LEU A 15 9.63 7.11 5.15
CA LEU A 15 9.31 6.36 6.35
C LEU A 15 7.87 5.83 6.30
N GLY A 16 6.92 6.68 5.93
CA GLY A 16 5.52 6.30 5.74
C GLY A 16 5.35 5.17 4.73
N ILE A 17 6.02 5.26 3.57
CA ILE A 17 6.02 4.21 2.54
C ILE A 17 6.61 2.92 3.11
N THR A 18 7.71 2.98 3.87
CA THR A 18 8.33 1.78 4.45
C THR A 18 7.40 1.10 5.46
N LEU A 19 6.72 1.89 6.30
CA LEU A 19 5.73 1.40 7.25
C LEU A 19 4.47 0.86 6.57
N TRP A 20 4.11 1.37 5.39
CA TRP A 20 2.97 0.91 4.60
C TRP A 20 3.26 -0.37 3.80
N VAL A 21 4.38 -0.38 3.08
CA VAL A 21 4.74 -1.40 2.09
C VAL A 21 5.45 -2.59 2.74
N GLY A 22 6.28 -2.34 3.75
CA GLY A 22 7.00 -3.38 4.50
C GLY A 22 6.08 -4.50 5.03
N PRO A 23 4.97 -4.17 5.72
CA PRO A 23 3.96 -5.16 6.13
C PRO A 23 3.45 -6.04 4.99
N GLN A 24 3.16 -5.45 3.82
CA GLN A 24 2.60 -6.18 2.69
C GLN A 24 3.60 -7.21 2.16
N PHE A 25 4.86 -6.81 1.98
CA PHE A 25 5.94 -7.71 1.59
C PHE A 25 6.15 -8.82 2.61
N PHE A 26 6.26 -8.47 3.89
CA PHE A 26 6.47 -9.46 4.96
C PHE A 26 5.32 -10.48 4.99
N LEU A 27 4.07 -10.02 4.91
CA LEU A 27 2.90 -10.89 4.91
C LEU A 27 2.88 -11.80 3.68
N ALA A 28 3.06 -11.25 2.48
CA ALA A 28 2.96 -11.99 1.23
C ALA A 28 4.10 -13.02 1.06
N VAL A 29 5.34 -12.62 1.36
CA VAL A 29 6.54 -13.39 1.02
C VAL A 29 7.00 -14.30 2.16
N ALA A 30 6.85 -13.87 3.42
CA ALA A 30 7.40 -14.59 4.57
C ALA A 30 6.32 -15.23 5.43
N TRP A 31 5.42 -14.42 6.01
CA TRP A 31 4.50 -14.89 7.04
C TRP A 31 3.42 -15.85 6.51
N VAL A 32 2.76 -15.52 5.40
CA VAL A 32 1.71 -16.39 4.84
C VAL A 32 2.27 -17.78 4.48
N PRO A 33 3.41 -17.90 3.78
CA PRO A 33 4.06 -19.20 3.57
C PRO A 33 4.46 -19.91 4.86
N ALA A 34 5.14 -19.23 5.79
CA ALA A 34 5.61 -19.82 7.04
C ALA A 34 4.46 -20.36 7.90
N SER A 35 3.35 -19.63 7.98
CA SER A 35 2.17 -20.02 8.75
C SER A 35 1.57 -21.36 8.31
N ARG A 36 1.80 -21.80 7.07
CA ARG A 36 1.28 -23.08 6.55
C ARG A 36 1.94 -24.28 7.23
N GLN A 37 3.10 -24.07 7.86
CA GLN A 37 3.81 -25.10 8.62
C GLN A 37 3.24 -25.30 10.03
N ILE A 38 2.38 -24.40 10.51
CA ILE A 38 1.69 -24.55 11.78
C ILE A 38 0.53 -25.54 11.57
N THR A 39 0.70 -26.76 12.07
CA THR A 39 -0.27 -27.86 11.94
C THR A 39 -1.48 -27.67 12.86
N ASP A 40 -1.29 -27.08 14.04
CA ASP A 40 -2.37 -26.73 14.95
C ASP A 40 -3.20 -25.56 14.40
N MET A 41 -4.40 -25.86 13.91
CA MET A 41 -5.26 -24.89 13.22
C MET A 41 -5.68 -23.72 14.13
N PRO A 42 -6.12 -23.95 15.39
CA PRO A 42 -6.44 -22.85 16.31
C PRO A 42 -5.26 -21.89 16.54
N THR A 43 -4.06 -22.42 16.79
CA THR A 43 -2.85 -21.60 16.96
C THR A 43 -2.53 -20.82 15.69
N ARG A 44 -2.63 -21.46 14.52
CA ARG A 44 -2.39 -20.80 13.23
C ARG A 44 -3.35 -19.63 13.00
N ILE A 45 -4.65 -19.81 13.27
CA ILE A 45 -5.67 -18.77 13.12
C ILE A 45 -5.41 -17.63 14.11
N ALA A 46 -5.11 -17.94 15.37
CA ALA A 46 -4.80 -16.94 16.39
C ALA A 46 -3.57 -16.11 16.00
N ALA A 47 -2.49 -16.75 15.57
CA ALA A 47 -1.28 -16.08 15.11
C ALA A 47 -1.55 -15.21 13.88
N MET A 48 -2.30 -15.72 12.90
CA MET A 48 -2.74 -14.96 11.73
C MET A 48 -3.47 -13.69 12.13
N ARG A 49 -4.48 -13.78 13.01
CA ARG A 49 -5.28 -12.63 13.46
C ARG A 49 -4.42 -11.58 14.16
N VAL A 50 -3.51 -11.98 15.03
CA VAL A 50 -2.64 -11.05 15.77
C VAL A 50 -1.67 -10.33 14.83
N ILE A 51 -1.01 -11.08 13.95
CA ILE A 51 0.02 -10.53 13.06
C ILE A 51 -0.62 -9.62 12.02
N THR A 52 -1.67 -10.06 11.33
CA THR A 52 -2.34 -9.23 10.31
C THR A 52 -2.94 -7.95 10.91
N ARG A 53 -3.48 -8.00 12.15
CA ARG A 53 -3.98 -6.81 12.84
C ARG A 53 -2.87 -5.83 13.20
N ARG A 54 -1.76 -6.29 13.80
CA ARG A 54 -0.63 -5.41 14.18
C ARG A 54 -0.01 -4.75 12.95
N PHE A 55 0.24 -5.53 11.91
CA PHE A 55 0.76 -5.03 10.64
C PHE A 55 -0.25 -4.16 9.90
N GLY A 56 -1.55 -4.40 10.07
CA GLY A 56 -2.62 -3.53 9.58
C GLY A 56 -2.59 -2.15 10.22
N TYR A 57 -2.38 -2.05 11.55
CA TYR A 57 -2.19 -0.76 12.22
C TYR A 57 -0.91 -0.04 11.79
N LEU A 58 0.21 -0.78 11.70
CA LEU A 58 1.48 -0.23 11.25
C LEU A 58 1.36 0.33 9.82
N GLY A 59 0.71 -0.44 8.94
CA GLY A 59 0.41 -0.01 7.59
C GLY A 59 -0.49 1.22 7.56
N GLY A 60 -1.62 1.19 8.27
CA GLY A 60 -2.54 2.34 8.33
C GLY A 60 -1.87 3.62 8.80
N PHE A 61 -1.01 3.53 9.82
CA PHE A 61 -0.20 4.67 10.27
C PHE A 61 0.79 5.14 9.19
N GLY A 62 1.48 4.21 8.53
CA GLY A 62 2.37 4.51 7.41
C GLY A 62 1.67 5.21 6.25
N LEU A 63 0.44 4.78 5.91
CA LEU A 63 -0.37 5.42 4.88
C LEU A 63 -0.74 6.86 5.26
N ILE A 64 -1.22 7.09 6.49
CA ILE A 64 -1.53 8.44 6.98
C ILE A 64 -0.30 9.33 6.93
N LEU A 65 0.84 8.84 7.42
CA LEU A 65 2.10 9.58 7.41
C LEU A 65 2.53 9.94 5.98
N THR A 66 2.41 8.98 5.05
CA THR A 66 2.71 9.18 3.63
C THR A 66 1.81 10.24 3.01
N MET A 67 0.50 10.24 3.34
CA MET A 67 -0.46 11.21 2.83
C MET A 67 -0.15 12.61 3.34
N VAL A 68 0.04 12.78 4.65
CA VAL A 68 0.38 14.08 5.26
C VAL A 68 1.67 14.63 4.66
N ALA A 69 2.71 13.81 4.56
CA ALA A 69 3.97 14.25 4.00
C ALA A 69 3.88 14.53 2.49
N GLY A 70 3.14 13.70 1.75
CA GLY A 70 2.91 13.88 0.33
C GLY A 70 2.14 15.16 0.01
N THR A 71 1.18 15.54 0.87
CA THR A 71 0.44 16.80 0.76
C THR A 71 1.37 18.00 0.91
N TYR A 72 2.29 17.99 1.87
CA TYR A 72 3.29 19.05 1.96
C TYR A 72 4.15 19.11 0.69
N LEU A 73 4.68 17.96 0.25
CA LEU A 73 5.59 17.91 -0.90
C LEU A 73 4.96 18.39 -2.21
N ILE A 74 3.65 18.17 -2.41
CA ILE A 74 2.94 18.71 -3.58
C ILE A 74 2.54 20.18 -3.43
N ILE A 75 2.45 20.72 -2.20
CA ILE A 75 2.24 22.16 -2.00
C ILE A 75 3.55 22.91 -2.28
N ASP A 76 4.66 22.37 -1.79
CA ASP A 76 6.00 22.97 -1.82
C ASP A 76 6.77 22.75 -3.14
N TRP A 77 6.27 21.87 -4.03
CA TRP A 77 7.01 21.43 -5.21
C TRP A 77 7.50 22.57 -6.12
N ARG A 78 6.67 23.59 -6.33
CA ARG A 78 6.94 24.69 -7.25
C ARG A 78 8.09 25.54 -6.74
N ASP A 79 8.05 25.88 -5.46
CA ASP A 79 9.07 26.68 -4.79
C ASP A 79 10.38 25.89 -4.71
N HIS A 80 10.31 24.60 -4.32
CA HIS A 80 11.47 23.73 -4.24
C HIS A 80 12.21 23.55 -5.58
N TYR A 81 11.47 23.37 -6.68
CA TYR A 81 12.04 23.18 -8.01
C TYR A 81 12.25 24.50 -8.79
N ALA A 82 12.00 25.66 -8.17
CA ALA A 82 12.05 26.98 -8.79
C ALA A 82 11.25 27.06 -10.11
N VAL A 83 10.09 26.40 -10.14
CA VAL A 83 9.21 26.39 -11.32
C VAL A 83 8.45 27.73 -11.40
N PRO A 84 8.43 28.40 -12.57
CA PRO A 84 7.71 29.66 -12.74
C PRO A 84 6.21 29.56 -12.38
N GLY A 85 5.67 30.65 -11.84
CA GLY A 85 4.27 30.71 -11.38
C GLY A 85 3.23 30.54 -12.49
N ASP A 86 3.61 30.85 -13.73
CA ASP A 86 2.81 30.77 -14.96
C ASP A 86 2.90 29.41 -15.67
N ALA A 87 3.86 28.56 -15.30
CA ALA A 87 3.95 27.21 -15.84
C ALA A 87 2.71 26.40 -15.42
N ASP A 88 2.01 25.81 -16.41
CA ASP A 88 0.86 24.96 -16.11
C ASP A 88 1.30 23.65 -15.44
N PHE A 89 0.50 23.13 -14.52
CA PHE A 89 0.83 21.89 -13.83
C PHE A 89 0.84 20.70 -14.79
N LEU A 90 -0.12 20.67 -15.72
CA LEU A 90 -0.31 19.55 -16.65
C LEU A 90 0.53 19.67 -17.92
N SER A 91 1.16 20.82 -18.19
CA SER A 91 2.15 20.94 -19.26
C SER A 91 3.44 20.19 -18.94
N LEU A 92 3.75 20.02 -17.65
CA LEU A 92 4.93 19.30 -17.18
C LEU A 92 4.62 17.80 -16.99
N ARG A 93 5.61 16.95 -17.30
CA ARG A 93 5.55 15.51 -16.97
C ARG A 93 5.29 15.27 -15.49
N TYR A 94 5.80 16.14 -14.63
CA TYR A 94 5.57 16.13 -13.18
C TYR A 94 4.07 16.07 -12.86
N GLY A 95 3.26 17.00 -13.39
CA GLY A 95 1.85 17.05 -13.04
C GLY A 95 1.04 15.89 -13.61
N VAL A 96 1.34 15.47 -14.84
CA VAL A 96 0.70 14.28 -15.43
C VAL A 96 1.02 13.01 -14.65
N VAL A 97 2.28 12.77 -14.30
CA VAL A 97 2.68 11.61 -13.47
C VAL A 97 2.04 11.69 -12.09
N PHE A 98 1.92 12.87 -11.49
CA PHE A 98 1.24 13.05 -10.21
C PHE A 98 -0.25 12.67 -10.32
N VAL A 99 -0.97 13.13 -11.34
CA VAL A 99 -2.39 12.80 -11.54
C VAL A 99 -2.59 11.30 -11.75
N ILE A 100 -1.74 10.66 -12.57
CA ILE A 100 -1.78 9.21 -12.77
C ILE A 100 -1.50 8.49 -11.45
N LYS A 101 -0.48 8.91 -10.70
CA LYS A 101 -0.13 8.36 -9.39
C LYS A 101 -1.31 8.44 -8.41
N MET A 102 -1.99 9.59 -8.34
CA MET A 102 -3.15 9.76 -7.47
C MET A 102 -4.35 8.91 -7.92
N THR A 103 -4.54 8.73 -9.24
CA THR A 103 -5.57 7.82 -9.77
C THR A 103 -5.29 6.37 -9.39
N VAL A 104 -4.05 5.91 -9.56
CA VAL A 104 -3.62 4.56 -9.17
C VAL A 104 -3.72 4.38 -7.65
N LEU A 105 -3.39 5.41 -6.86
CA LEU A 105 -3.59 5.41 -5.41
C LEU A 105 -5.06 5.19 -5.04
N MET A 106 -6.00 5.89 -5.68
CA MET A 106 -7.43 5.70 -5.42
C MET A 106 -7.91 4.28 -5.74
N VAL A 107 -7.47 3.70 -6.86
CA VAL A 107 -7.75 2.29 -7.20
C VAL A 107 -7.16 1.34 -6.15
N MET A 108 -5.93 1.58 -5.72
CA MET A 108 -5.26 0.79 -4.70
C MET A 108 -6.00 0.85 -3.36
N LEU A 109 -6.45 2.03 -2.93
CA LEU A 109 -7.26 2.19 -1.71
C LEU A 109 -8.59 1.43 -1.81
N ALA A 110 -9.23 1.43 -2.99
CA ALA A 110 -10.44 0.63 -3.21
C ALA A 110 -10.16 -0.87 -3.10
N VAL A 111 -9.07 -1.36 -3.69
CA VAL A 111 -8.63 -2.77 -3.59
C VAL A 111 -8.36 -3.17 -2.14
N ILE A 112 -7.64 -2.34 -1.37
CA ILE A 112 -7.34 -2.63 0.04
C ILE A 112 -8.59 -2.59 0.89
N THR A 113 -9.47 -1.61 0.70
CA THR A 113 -10.76 -1.53 1.40
C THR A 113 -11.57 -2.79 1.12
N LEU A 114 -11.64 -3.21 -0.15
CA LEU A 114 -12.31 -4.44 -0.55
C LEU A 114 -11.71 -5.67 0.16
N HIS A 115 -10.38 -5.76 0.17
CA HIS A 115 -9.65 -6.85 0.81
C HIS A 115 -9.89 -6.89 2.33
N MET A 116 -9.78 -5.76 3.03
CA MET A 116 -9.86 -5.67 4.48
C MET A 116 -11.26 -5.90 5.03
N PHE A 117 -12.29 -5.37 4.38
CA PHE A 117 -13.65 -5.41 4.92
C PHE A 117 -14.49 -6.58 4.40
N TRP A 118 -14.18 -7.14 3.22
CA TRP A 118 -14.94 -8.25 2.67
C TRP A 118 -14.17 -9.56 2.62
N PHE A 119 -12.98 -9.59 2.03
CA PHE A 119 -12.30 -10.87 1.76
C PHE A 119 -11.51 -11.41 2.95
N GLY A 120 -10.86 -10.54 3.73
CA GLY A 120 -10.13 -10.91 4.94
C GLY A 120 -11.02 -11.60 5.98
N PRO A 121 -12.13 -10.97 6.41
CA PRO A 121 -13.08 -11.57 7.36
C PRO A 121 -13.64 -12.89 6.86
N ARG A 122 -14.14 -12.93 5.62
CA ARG A 122 -14.68 -14.17 5.00
C ARG A 122 -13.69 -15.33 4.99
N GLN A 123 -12.41 -15.04 4.76
CA GLN A 123 -11.37 -16.06 4.78
C GLN A 123 -11.12 -16.60 6.19
N LEU A 124 -11.09 -15.72 7.20
CA LEU A 124 -10.94 -16.13 8.60
C LEU A 124 -12.15 -16.94 9.07
N ASP A 125 -13.37 -16.49 8.76
CA ASP A 125 -14.61 -17.16 9.15
C ASP A 125 -14.67 -18.60 8.61
N LYS A 126 -14.27 -18.80 7.35
CA LYS A 126 -14.23 -20.14 6.73
C LYS A 126 -13.13 -21.03 7.32
N LEU A 127 -11.99 -20.46 7.72
CA LEU A 127 -10.95 -21.21 8.43
C LEU A 127 -11.41 -21.62 9.83
N GLU A 128 -12.13 -20.74 10.52
CA GLU A 128 -12.71 -21.03 11.84
C GLU A 128 -13.83 -22.08 11.76
N ALA A 129 -14.70 -22.01 10.75
CA ALA A 129 -15.70 -23.04 10.48
C ALA A 129 -15.06 -24.41 10.22
N GLN A 130 -14.00 -24.45 9.41
CA GLN A 130 -13.22 -25.68 9.19
C GLN A 130 -12.61 -26.21 10.49
N ALA A 131 -12.08 -25.33 11.35
CA ALA A 131 -11.50 -25.73 12.64
C ALA A 131 -12.54 -26.27 13.63
N ARG A 132 -13.81 -25.84 13.53
CA ARG A 132 -14.95 -26.37 14.30
C ARG A 132 -15.51 -27.70 13.76
N GLY A 133 -14.97 -28.21 12.66
CA GLY A 133 -15.45 -29.44 12.03
C GLY A 133 -16.72 -29.24 11.17
N GLU A 134 -17.06 -28.00 10.82
CA GLU A 134 -18.17 -27.73 9.89
C GLU A 134 -17.80 -28.20 8.47
N HIS A 135 -18.81 -28.66 7.70
CA HIS A 135 -18.61 -29.02 6.30
C HIS A 135 -18.34 -27.78 5.45
N VAL A 136 -17.06 -27.47 5.26
CA VAL A 136 -16.61 -26.47 4.29
C VAL A 136 -16.02 -27.22 3.10
N THR A 137 -16.57 -26.99 1.91
CA THR A 137 -16.06 -27.65 0.70
C THR A 137 -14.64 -27.15 0.40
N GLU A 138 -13.77 -28.05 -0.07
CA GLU A 138 -12.41 -27.66 -0.45
C GLU A 138 -12.40 -26.62 -1.58
N GLU A 139 -13.40 -26.66 -2.45
CA GLU A 139 -13.57 -25.72 -3.55
C GLU A 139 -13.86 -24.30 -3.06
N GLU A 140 -14.74 -24.13 -2.07
CA GLU A 140 -15.00 -22.84 -1.43
C GLU A 140 -13.76 -22.27 -0.73
N LEU A 141 -13.03 -23.10 0.02
CA LEU A 141 -11.79 -22.67 0.67
C LEU A 141 -10.74 -22.25 -0.36
N ARG A 142 -10.63 -22.97 -1.46
CA ARG A 142 -9.69 -22.66 -2.53
C ARG A 142 -10.05 -21.37 -3.26
N SER A 143 -11.33 -21.13 -3.53
CA SER A 143 -11.78 -19.92 -4.25
C SER A 143 -11.53 -18.65 -3.42
N ILE A 144 -11.89 -18.68 -2.13
CA ILE A 144 -11.69 -17.53 -1.22
C ILE A 144 -10.20 -17.24 -1.03
N ARG A 145 -9.36 -18.26 -0.88
CA ARG A 145 -7.90 -18.09 -0.80
C ARG A 145 -7.33 -17.46 -2.06
N LYS A 146 -7.79 -17.88 -3.25
CA LYS A 146 -7.36 -17.31 -4.53
C LYS A 146 -7.78 -15.85 -4.67
N GLN A 147 -9.02 -15.52 -4.33
CA GLN A 147 -9.54 -14.14 -4.39
C GLN A 147 -8.79 -13.22 -3.42
N SER A 148 -8.60 -13.67 -2.18
CA SER A 148 -7.84 -12.93 -1.16
C SER A 148 -6.39 -12.69 -1.61
N MET A 149 -5.74 -13.71 -2.15
CA MET A 149 -4.37 -13.61 -2.68
C MET A 149 -4.29 -12.66 -3.88
N PHE A 150 -5.23 -12.73 -4.81
CA PHE A 150 -5.29 -11.84 -5.96
C PHE A 150 -5.42 -10.37 -5.54
N LEU A 151 -6.31 -10.06 -4.59
CA LEU A 151 -6.46 -8.70 -4.06
C LEU A 151 -5.21 -8.22 -3.31
N SER A 152 -4.57 -9.10 -2.54
CA SER A 152 -3.33 -8.76 -1.84
C SER A 152 -2.17 -8.47 -2.80
N ILE A 153 -1.97 -9.32 -3.82
CA ILE A 153 -0.91 -9.15 -4.83
C ILE A 153 -1.18 -7.93 -5.70
N SER A 154 -2.42 -7.72 -6.15
CA SER A 154 -2.77 -6.53 -6.94
C SER A 154 -2.56 -5.24 -6.14
N GLY A 155 -2.96 -5.21 -4.87
CA GLY A 155 -2.66 -4.09 -3.97
C GLY A 155 -1.16 -3.80 -3.84
N LEU A 156 -0.33 -4.84 -3.70
CA LEU A 156 1.12 -4.71 -3.66
C LEU A 156 1.70 -4.18 -4.98
N VAL A 157 1.28 -4.72 -6.11
CA VAL A 157 1.73 -4.28 -7.44
C VAL A 157 1.37 -2.82 -7.70
N LEU A 158 0.14 -2.40 -7.39
CA LEU A 158 -0.29 -1.02 -7.51
C LEU A 158 0.54 -0.10 -6.61
N THR A 159 0.85 -0.55 -5.39
CA THR A 159 1.70 0.20 -4.46
C THR A 159 3.13 0.36 -4.98
N LEU A 160 3.71 -0.69 -5.58
CA LEU A 160 5.01 -0.62 -6.24
C LEU A 160 5.01 0.33 -7.44
N ALA A 161 3.94 0.31 -8.25
CA ALA A 161 3.79 1.27 -9.35
C ALA A 161 3.74 2.72 -8.84
N ILE A 162 3.03 2.98 -7.74
CA ILE A 162 3.00 4.29 -7.06
C ILE A 162 4.39 4.71 -6.59
N MET A 163 5.19 3.78 -6.06
CA MET A 163 6.58 4.06 -5.66
C MET A 163 7.45 4.44 -6.86
N VAL A 164 7.34 3.72 -7.98
CA VAL A 164 8.05 4.06 -9.22
C VAL A 164 7.68 5.46 -9.69
N MET A 165 6.39 5.80 -9.69
CA MET A 165 5.94 7.16 -10.02
C MET A 165 6.47 8.21 -9.03
N GLY A 166 6.62 7.86 -7.74
CA GLY A 166 7.29 8.71 -6.76
C GLY A 166 8.75 9.01 -7.12
N VAL A 167 9.50 8.01 -7.59
CA VAL A 167 10.88 8.18 -8.07
C VAL A 167 10.91 9.06 -9.33
N MET A 168 9.98 8.85 -10.26
CA MET A 168 9.86 9.66 -11.47
C MET A 168 9.65 11.14 -11.13
N LEU A 169 8.76 11.46 -10.18
CA LEU A 169 8.52 12.83 -9.73
C LEU A 169 9.77 13.50 -9.14
N ASN A 170 10.55 12.74 -8.35
CA ASN A 170 11.75 13.26 -7.69
C ASN A 170 12.97 13.36 -8.64
N THR A 171 12.84 12.89 -9.88
CA THR A 171 13.90 13.00 -10.90
C THR A 171 13.72 14.30 -11.68
N ALA A 172 14.09 15.43 -11.09
CA ALA A 172 13.83 16.78 -11.61
C ALA A 172 14.25 16.99 -13.07
N SER A 173 15.42 16.45 -13.47
CA SER A 173 15.93 16.54 -14.84
C SER A 173 15.02 15.91 -15.89
N TRP A 174 14.16 14.98 -15.50
CA TRP A 174 13.19 14.31 -16.36
C TRP A 174 11.76 14.82 -16.12
N SER A 175 11.36 15.03 -14.86
CA SER A 175 9.97 15.35 -14.50
C SER A 175 9.57 16.79 -14.81
N LEU A 176 10.51 17.74 -14.81
CA LEU A 176 10.23 19.15 -15.11
C LEU A 176 10.30 19.48 -16.61
N GLN A 177 10.40 18.46 -17.47
CA GLN A 177 10.30 18.65 -18.92
C GLN A 177 8.82 18.74 -19.33
N GLU A 178 8.55 19.55 -20.36
CA GLU A 178 7.28 19.52 -21.08
C GLU A 178 7.13 18.20 -21.88
N PHE A 179 5.92 17.93 -22.34
CA PHE A 179 5.65 16.82 -23.25
C PHE A 179 6.15 17.08 -24.67
#